data_AF-K7QW19-F1
#
_entry.id   AF-K7QW19-F1
#
_cell.length_a   1.000
_cell.length_b   1.000
_cell.length_c   1.000
_cell.angle_alpha   90.00
_cell.angle_beta   90.00
_cell.angle_gamma   90.00
#
_symmetry.space_group_name_H-M   'P 1'
#
loop_
_entity.id
_entity.type
_entity.pdbx_description
1 polymer ?
#
loop_
_entity_poly.entity_id
_entity_poly.type
_entity_poly.pdbx_seq_one_letter_code
_entity_poly.pdbx_strand_id
1 'polypeptide(L)'
;MELLRPEATLLSLGDQVLSFDREGRPYHYFRRGLTFKRALDGTLHLRFREGERRRAVLSREEALAVYGEILALAEAHLRDGERRKEVLRWTPEALADPTPYRRAYPHPVSILPPDAYLSVVLQATTGCTWNRCAFCAFYQDRPFRKKSLPEFREHLEAVLRLLGRGRALRRGVFLADGNALALSEPLLPLMEEVNRRFPGEEVYGFLDLWTGLKKDPRWWERLRGLGLKRVHLGLETGHAPLLALLHQPGHPEEALSLVRALKGAGLSLGLIFLVGVGGEAYREAHFRDTLALLARLPLDGEDLVYLSPFQVEENTPYARMGLGVVGDLEGELRRFAQAVRRLGLKAARYDIREFIY
;
A
#
# COMPACT_ATOMS: atom_id res chain seq x y z
N MET A 1 -11.93 -13.81 -26.35
CA MET A 1 -13.09 -13.74 -25.43
C MET A 1 -13.14 -12.36 -24.82
N GLU A 2 -14.31 -11.72 -24.86
CA GLU A 2 -14.57 -10.44 -24.22
C GLU A 2 -15.44 -10.67 -22.98
N LEU A 3 -15.06 -10.06 -21.86
CA LEU A 3 -15.80 -10.13 -20.60
C LEU A 3 -16.04 -8.71 -20.08
N LEU A 4 -17.32 -8.32 -20.07
CA LEU A 4 -17.76 -7.01 -19.60
C LEU A 4 -18.20 -7.13 -18.14
N ARG A 5 -17.41 -6.57 -17.23
CA ARG A 5 -17.77 -6.46 -15.82
C ARG A 5 -18.36 -5.07 -15.54
N PRO A 6 -19.19 -4.92 -14.49
CA PRO A 6 -19.66 -3.60 -14.07
C PRO A 6 -18.53 -2.59 -13.88
N GLU A 7 -17.40 -3.04 -13.33
CA GLU A 7 -16.25 -2.22 -12.97
C GLU A 7 -15.12 -2.19 -14.02
N ALA A 8 -15.08 -3.11 -14.98
CA ALA A 8 -13.97 -3.24 -15.92
C ALA A 8 -14.36 -3.91 -17.23
N THR A 9 -13.48 -3.79 -18.22
CA THR A 9 -13.54 -4.52 -19.48
C THR A 9 -12.32 -5.42 -19.57
N LEU A 10 -12.52 -6.71 -19.84
CA LEU A 10 -11.43 -7.67 -20.04
C LEU A 10 -11.49 -8.25 -21.46
N LEU A 11 -10.34 -8.28 -22.12
CA LEU A 11 -10.18 -8.83 -23.46
C LEU A 11 -9.08 -9.90 -23.42
N SER A 12 -9.46 -11.15 -23.68
CA SER A 12 -8.55 -12.30 -23.74
C SER A 12 -8.39 -12.77 -25.18
N LEU A 13 -7.13 -12.81 -25.65
CA LEU A 13 -6.73 -13.13 -27.01
C LEU A 13 -5.62 -14.20 -26.94
N GLY A 14 -5.99 -15.46 -26.69
CA GLY A 14 -5.02 -16.55 -26.55
C GLY A 14 -4.07 -16.33 -25.36
N ASP A 15 -2.79 -16.10 -25.65
CA ASP A 15 -1.73 -15.84 -24.67
C ASP A 15 -1.65 -14.37 -24.21
N GLN A 16 -2.63 -13.55 -24.60
CA GLN A 16 -2.77 -12.15 -24.23
C GLN A 16 -4.02 -11.89 -23.40
N VAL A 17 -3.91 -11.05 -22.36
CA VAL A 17 -5.05 -10.58 -21.56
C VAL A 17 -4.90 -9.10 -21.28
N LEU A 18 -5.83 -8.29 -21.78
CA LEU A 18 -5.92 -6.86 -21.54
C LEU A 18 -7.05 -6.56 -20.55
N SER A 19 -6.86 -5.59 -19.67
CA SER A 19 -7.87 -5.15 -18.73
C SER A 19 -7.91 -3.64 -18.64
N PHE A 20 -9.12 -3.09 -18.80
CA PHE A 20 -9.40 -1.67 -18.82
C PHE A 20 -10.39 -1.30 -17.73
N ASP A 21 -10.23 -0.10 -17.15
CA ASP A 21 -11.21 0.45 -16.23
C ASP A 21 -12.42 1.06 -16.96
N ARG A 22 -13.39 1.60 -16.21
CA ARG A 22 -14.57 2.28 -16.78
C ARG A 22 -14.31 3.63 -17.42
N GLU A 23 -13.08 4.13 -17.35
CA GLU A 23 -12.61 5.26 -18.15
C GLU A 23 -11.89 4.77 -19.43
N GLY A 24 -11.83 3.46 -19.68
CA GLY A 24 -11.14 2.87 -20.83
C GLY A 24 -9.61 2.88 -20.73
N ARG A 25 -9.04 3.18 -19.55
CA ARG A 25 -7.59 3.16 -19.34
C ARG A 25 -7.13 1.73 -19.07
N PRO A 26 -6.08 1.24 -19.72
CA PRO A 26 -5.51 -0.06 -19.38
C PRO A 26 -4.90 -0.01 -17.98
N TYR A 27 -5.17 -1.00 -17.14
CA TYR A 27 -4.49 -1.14 -15.83
C TYR A 27 -3.65 -2.43 -15.75
N HIS A 28 -3.92 -3.38 -16.65
CA HIS A 28 -3.19 -4.64 -16.73
C HIS A 28 -3.14 -5.13 -18.17
N TYR A 29 -1.96 -5.55 -18.61
CA TYR A 29 -1.76 -6.26 -19.87
C TYR A 29 -0.80 -7.43 -19.65
N PHE A 30 -1.24 -8.64 -19.96
CA PHE A 30 -0.40 -9.83 -19.98
C PHE A 30 -0.14 -10.25 -21.43
N ARG A 31 1.11 -10.59 -21.76
CA ARG A 31 1.51 -11.15 -23.05
C ARG A 31 2.72 -12.05 -22.87
N ARG A 32 2.64 -13.33 -23.26
CA ARG A 32 3.78 -14.25 -23.36
C ARG A 32 4.65 -14.31 -22.08
N GLY A 33 4.01 -14.37 -20.91
CA GLY A 33 4.71 -14.42 -19.63
C GLY A 33 5.18 -13.05 -19.08
N LEU A 34 5.01 -11.99 -19.86
CA LEU A 34 5.25 -10.60 -19.45
C LEU A 34 3.95 -10.01 -18.91
N THR A 35 4.03 -9.35 -17.75
CA THR A 35 2.91 -8.63 -17.14
C THR A 35 3.24 -7.15 -17.06
N PHE A 36 2.46 -6.33 -17.74
CA PHE A 36 2.52 -4.88 -17.71
C PHE A 36 1.41 -4.34 -16.80
N LYS A 37 1.76 -3.47 -15.86
CA LYS A 37 0.81 -2.79 -14.97
C LYS A 37 1.00 -1.29 -15.09
N ARG A 38 -0.09 -0.59 -15.41
CA ARG A 38 -0.09 0.87 -15.50
C ARG A 38 -0.43 1.46 -14.13
N ALA A 39 0.42 2.36 -13.65
CA ALA A 39 0.13 3.20 -12.49
C ALA A 39 -0.83 4.35 -12.86
N LEU A 40 -1.44 5.00 -11.88
CA LEU A 40 -2.30 6.16 -12.10
C LEU A 40 -1.55 7.36 -12.70
N ASP A 41 -0.24 7.47 -12.43
CA ASP A 41 0.63 8.50 -13.01
C ASP A 41 1.04 8.23 -14.47
N GLY A 42 0.59 7.11 -15.04
CA GLY A 42 0.87 6.72 -16.42
C GLY A 42 2.15 5.90 -16.61
N THR A 43 2.96 5.71 -15.57
CA THR A 43 4.14 4.82 -15.66
C THR A 43 3.72 3.37 -15.90
N LEU A 44 4.49 2.66 -16.72
CA LEU A 44 4.22 1.26 -17.08
C LEU A 44 5.28 0.35 -16.46
N HIS A 45 4.83 -0.57 -15.62
CA HIS A 45 5.68 -1.47 -14.86
C HIS A 45 5.63 -2.86 -15.47
N LEU A 46 6.79 -3.38 -15.87
CA LEU A 46 6.98 -4.72 -16.40
C LEU A 46 7.35 -5.69 -15.27
N ARG A 47 6.71 -6.85 -15.26
CA ARG A 47 6.98 -7.97 -14.34
C ARG A 47 7.07 -9.27 -15.13
N PHE A 48 8.09 -10.07 -14.85
CA PHE A 48 8.34 -11.35 -15.52
C PHE A 48 9.16 -12.28 -14.63
N ARG A 49 9.33 -13.54 -15.04
CA ARG A 49 10.15 -14.53 -14.33
C ARG A 49 11.25 -15.07 -15.23
N GLU A 50 12.50 -14.98 -14.74
CA GLU A 50 13.69 -15.58 -15.34
C GLU A 50 14.49 -16.23 -14.20
N GLY A 51 14.08 -17.45 -13.82
CA GLY A 51 14.46 -18.08 -12.55
C GLY A 51 13.79 -17.40 -11.35
N GLU A 52 14.04 -16.10 -11.19
CA GLU A 52 13.51 -15.23 -10.14
C GLU A 52 12.53 -14.18 -10.68
N ARG A 53 11.79 -13.51 -9.78
CA ARG A 53 10.85 -12.44 -10.15
C ARG A 53 11.59 -11.15 -10.50
N ARG A 54 11.60 -10.78 -11.78
CA ARG A 54 12.17 -9.55 -12.32
C ARG A 54 11.10 -8.47 -12.48
N ARG A 55 11.53 -7.22 -12.32
CA ARG A 55 10.69 -6.01 -12.33
C ARG A 55 11.46 -4.87 -12.99
N ALA A 56 10.78 -4.07 -13.79
CA ALA A 56 11.33 -2.85 -14.37
C ALA A 56 10.22 -1.82 -14.57
N VAL A 57 10.56 -0.53 -14.46
CA VAL A 57 9.71 0.55 -14.97
C VAL A 57 10.18 0.85 -16.38
N LEU A 58 9.28 0.78 -17.35
CA LEU A 58 9.63 1.06 -18.74
C LEU A 58 9.97 2.53 -18.92
N SER A 59 10.90 2.81 -19.83
CA SER A 59 11.12 4.16 -20.33
C SER A 59 9.85 4.70 -20.99
N ARG A 60 9.78 6.02 -21.16
CA ARG A 60 8.61 6.65 -21.82
C ARG A 60 8.40 6.11 -23.24
N GLU A 61 9.48 5.94 -24.01
CA GLU A 61 9.41 5.43 -25.38
C GLU A 61 8.84 4.00 -25.42
N GLU A 62 9.38 3.10 -24.58
CA GLU A 62 8.90 1.72 -24.47
C GLU A 62 7.43 1.67 -24.00
N ALA A 63 7.05 2.51 -23.04
CA ALA A 63 5.68 2.58 -22.55
C ALA A 63 4.71 3.05 -23.64
N LEU A 64 5.07 4.07 -24.44
CA LEU A 64 4.25 4.55 -25.55
C LEU A 64 4.04 3.46 -26.61
N ALA A 65 5.09 2.69 -26.94
CA ALA A 65 4.98 1.57 -27.86
C ALA A 65 4.00 0.50 -27.36
N VAL A 66 4.09 0.12 -26.08
CA VAL A 66 3.17 -0.85 -25.46
C VAL A 66 1.74 -0.32 -25.40
N TYR A 67 1.54 0.97 -25.11
CA TYR A 67 0.19 1.56 -25.16
C TYR A 67 -0.38 1.57 -26.58
N GLY A 68 0.43 1.86 -27.60
CA GLY A 68 0.01 1.77 -29.00
C GLY A 68 -0.44 0.36 -29.37
N GLU A 69 0.31 -0.66 -28.96
CA GLU A 69 -0.06 -2.07 -29.13
C GLU A 69 -1.39 -2.41 -28.43
N ILE A 70 -1.56 -2.00 -27.17
CA ILE A 70 -2.78 -2.22 -26.39
C ILE A 70 -4.01 -1.63 -27.11
N LEU A 71 -3.87 -0.40 -27.61
CA LEU A 71 -4.96 0.31 -28.30
C LEU A 71 -5.28 -0.33 -29.66
N ALA A 72 -4.26 -0.75 -30.43
CA ALA A 72 -4.46 -1.46 -31.68
C ALA A 72 -5.18 -2.81 -31.48
N LEU A 73 -4.81 -3.56 -30.43
CA LEU A 73 -5.49 -4.82 -30.08
C LEU A 73 -6.94 -4.57 -29.65
N ALA A 74 -7.19 -3.52 -28.86
CA ALA A 74 -8.55 -3.14 -28.49
C ALA A 74 -9.39 -2.72 -29.72
N GLU A 75 -8.81 -1.96 -30.64
CA GLU A 75 -9.48 -1.56 -31.87
C GLU A 75 -9.87 -2.75 -32.74
N ALA A 76 -8.96 -3.71 -32.90
CA ALA A 76 -9.17 -4.88 -33.74
C ALA A 76 -10.15 -5.90 -33.15
N HIS A 77 -10.24 -6.01 -31.81
CA HIS A 77 -10.89 -7.16 -31.17
C HIS A 77 -11.99 -6.83 -30.16
N LEU A 78 -12.10 -5.61 -29.67
CA LEU A 78 -13.17 -5.23 -28.76
C LEU A 78 -14.47 -5.03 -29.54
N ARG A 79 -15.53 -5.80 -29.21
CA ARG A 79 -16.76 -5.84 -30.00
C ARG A 79 -17.83 -4.91 -29.45
N ASP A 80 -17.85 -4.69 -28.13
CA ASP A 80 -18.80 -3.76 -27.51
C ASP A 80 -18.48 -2.32 -27.93
N GLY A 81 -19.45 -1.67 -28.59
CA GLY A 81 -19.26 -0.34 -29.18
C GLY A 81 -18.99 0.75 -28.14
N GLU A 82 -19.62 0.67 -26.97
CA GLU A 82 -19.44 1.68 -25.92
C GLU A 82 -18.09 1.50 -25.22
N ARG A 83 -17.72 0.26 -24.86
CA ARG A 83 -16.40 -0.02 -24.28
C ARG A 83 -15.29 0.32 -25.25
N ARG A 84 -15.51 0.10 -26.55
CA ARG A 84 -14.53 0.43 -27.58
C ARG A 84 -14.31 1.93 -27.66
N LYS A 85 -15.38 2.73 -27.62
CA LYS A 85 -15.27 4.20 -27.53
C LYS A 85 -14.57 4.66 -26.24
N GLU A 86 -14.85 4.03 -25.10
CA GLU A 86 -14.18 4.34 -23.83
C GLU A 86 -12.65 4.17 -23.94
N VAL A 87 -12.20 3.08 -24.58
CA VAL A 87 -10.77 2.77 -24.74
C VAL A 87 -10.13 3.65 -25.83
N LEU A 88 -10.73 3.74 -27.01
CA LEU A 88 -10.13 4.40 -28.19
C LEU A 88 -10.16 5.93 -28.14
N ARG A 89 -10.77 6.55 -27.12
CA ARG A 89 -10.61 7.99 -26.87
C ARG A 89 -9.22 8.36 -26.35
N TRP A 90 -8.45 7.38 -25.88
CA TRP A 90 -7.11 7.60 -25.37
C TRP A 90 -6.06 7.47 -26.46
N THR A 91 -5.00 8.26 -26.34
CA THR A 91 -3.75 8.06 -27.07
C THR A 91 -2.66 7.52 -26.14
N PRO A 92 -1.58 6.91 -26.66
CA PRO A 92 -0.42 6.54 -25.85
C PRO A 92 0.11 7.69 -24.97
N GLU A 93 0.18 8.91 -25.50
CA GLU A 93 0.68 10.09 -24.81
C GLU A 93 -0.25 10.49 -23.66
N ALA A 94 -1.57 10.47 -23.88
CA ALA A 94 -2.54 10.77 -22.85
C ALA A 94 -2.53 9.71 -21.72
N LEU A 95 -2.28 8.44 -22.05
CA LEU A 95 -2.13 7.38 -21.05
C LEU A 95 -0.84 7.51 -20.22
N ALA A 96 0.21 8.08 -20.82
CA ALA A 96 1.50 8.32 -20.19
C ALA A 96 1.61 9.68 -19.48
N ASP A 97 0.60 10.56 -19.57
CA ASP A 97 0.64 11.90 -18.97
C ASP A 97 0.45 11.85 -17.43
N PRO A 98 1.46 12.26 -16.64
CA PRO A 98 1.36 12.28 -15.18
C PRO A 98 0.60 13.49 -14.65
N THR A 99 0.24 14.47 -15.49
CA THR A 99 -0.32 15.76 -15.05
C THR A 99 -1.60 15.60 -14.22
N PRO A 100 -2.60 14.78 -14.62
CA PRO A 100 -3.80 14.58 -13.80
C PRO A 100 -3.46 13.98 -12.43
N TYR A 101 -2.50 13.05 -12.38
CA TYR A 101 -2.06 12.44 -11.12
C TYR A 101 -1.39 13.46 -10.21
N ARG A 102 -0.44 14.25 -10.72
CA ARG A 102 0.27 15.28 -9.93
C ARG A 102 -0.66 16.38 -9.40
N ARG A 103 -1.74 16.69 -10.12
CA ARG A 103 -2.79 17.60 -9.64
C ARG A 103 -3.58 17.02 -8.47
N ALA A 104 -3.88 15.72 -8.50
CA ALA A 104 -4.58 15.05 -7.42
C ALA A 104 -3.67 14.77 -6.22
N TYR A 105 -2.40 14.43 -6.47
CA TYR A 105 -1.40 14.05 -5.47
C TYR A 105 -0.16 14.93 -5.63
N PRO A 106 -0.12 16.11 -4.97
CA PRO A 106 1.07 16.97 -4.97
C PRO A 106 2.31 16.27 -4.39
N HIS A 107 2.09 15.31 -3.51
CA HIS A 107 3.10 14.38 -3.03
C HIS A 107 2.72 12.96 -3.47
N PRO A 108 3.67 12.14 -3.95
CA PRO A 108 3.37 10.79 -4.39
C PRO A 108 2.80 9.96 -3.24
N VAL A 109 1.90 9.03 -3.57
CA VAL A 109 1.52 7.96 -2.66
C VAL A 109 2.73 7.04 -2.52
N SER A 110 3.39 7.05 -1.36
CA SER A 110 4.67 6.34 -1.19
C SER A 110 4.50 4.83 -1.07
N ILE A 111 3.56 4.37 -0.25
CA ILE A 111 3.35 2.94 0.02
C ILE A 111 1.96 2.68 0.59
N LEU A 112 1.39 1.52 0.25
CA LEU A 112 0.21 0.95 0.91
C LEU A 112 0.51 -0.51 1.29
N PRO A 113 -0.20 -1.09 2.26
CA PRO A 113 -0.17 -2.53 2.48
C PRO A 113 -0.92 -3.28 1.36
N PRO A 114 -0.58 -4.55 1.04
CA PRO A 114 -1.12 -5.28 -0.11
C PRO A 114 -2.66 -5.39 -0.16
N ASP A 115 -3.32 -5.47 1.00
CA ASP A 115 -4.78 -5.50 1.10
C ASP A 115 -5.44 -4.17 0.70
N ALA A 116 -4.69 -3.07 0.68
CA ALA A 116 -5.17 -1.73 0.38
C ALA A 116 -4.73 -1.21 -1.01
N TYR A 117 -4.10 -2.03 -1.86
CA TYR A 117 -3.63 -1.61 -3.19
C TYR A 117 -4.75 -1.07 -4.11
N LEU A 118 -5.98 -1.54 -3.90
CA LEU A 118 -7.14 -1.07 -4.67
C LEU A 118 -7.91 0.05 -3.95
N SER A 119 -7.45 0.56 -2.82
CA SER A 119 -8.14 1.63 -2.11
C SER A 119 -8.11 2.95 -2.88
N VAL A 120 -9.13 3.79 -2.66
CA VAL A 120 -8.98 5.22 -2.94
C VAL A 120 -8.05 5.79 -1.88
N VAL A 121 -6.95 6.41 -2.29
CA VAL A 121 -6.00 7.00 -1.35
C VAL A 121 -6.37 8.46 -1.15
N LEU A 122 -6.53 8.87 0.10
CA LEU A 122 -6.79 10.26 0.45
C LEU A 122 -5.76 10.71 1.47
N GLN A 123 -4.96 11.71 1.09
CA GLN A 123 -3.91 12.26 1.94
C GLN A 123 -4.52 13.20 3.00
N ALA A 124 -5.07 12.65 4.08
CA ALA A 124 -5.47 13.41 5.27
C ALA A 124 -4.27 14.12 5.92
N THR A 125 -3.09 13.50 5.82
CA THR A 125 -1.80 14.10 6.14
C THR A 125 -0.84 14.00 4.96
N THR A 126 0.29 14.70 5.05
CA THR A 126 1.48 14.49 4.21
C THR A 126 2.67 14.19 5.13
N GLY A 127 3.59 13.33 4.69
CA GLY A 127 4.79 12.99 5.46
C GLY A 127 4.51 12.07 6.65
N CYS A 128 5.44 12.02 7.60
CA CYS A 128 5.40 11.16 8.79
C CYS A 128 5.71 11.98 10.06
N THR A 129 4.96 11.77 11.14
CA THR A 129 5.18 12.47 12.42
C THR A 129 6.53 12.14 13.06
N TRP A 130 7.07 10.94 12.80
CA TRP A 130 8.36 10.50 13.35
C TRP A 130 9.52 10.87 12.43
N ASN A 131 9.46 10.46 11.16
CA ASN A 131 10.43 10.72 10.07
C ASN A 131 11.92 10.54 10.41
N ARG A 132 12.26 9.77 11.45
CA ARG A 132 13.63 9.57 11.96
C ARG A 132 14.09 8.11 11.93
N CYS A 133 13.28 7.21 11.38
CA CYS A 133 13.64 5.79 11.25
C CYS A 133 14.98 5.67 10.51
N ALA A 134 15.87 4.81 10.99
CA ALA A 134 17.19 4.63 10.39
C ALA A 134 17.13 4.12 8.94
N PHE A 135 16.02 3.49 8.55
CA PHE A 135 15.86 2.80 7.26
C PHE A 135 14.88 3.45 6.28
N CYS A 136 14.06 4.41 6.73
CA CYS A 136 12.91 4.87 5.94
C CYS A 136 13.26 6.07 5.04
N ALA A 137 13.08 5.92 3.73
CA ALA A 137 13.28 6.97 2.74
C ALA A 137 11.97 7.59 2.20
N PHE A 138 10.80 7.07 2.55
CA PHE A 138 9.53 7.38 1.88
C PHE A 138 9.00 8.81 2.04
N TYR A 139 9.39 9.49 3.12
CA TYR A 139 8.80 10.77 3.56
C TYR A 139 9.85 11.85 3.84
N GLN A 140 11.11 11.60 3.47
CA GLN A 140 12.21 12.52 3.75
C GLN A 140 12.16 13.81 2.89
N ASP A 141 11.34 13.81 1.84
CA ASP A 141 11.13 14.91 0.91
C ASP A 141 9.97 15.86 1.32
N ARG A 142 9.27 15.59 2.43
CA ARG A 142 8.14 16.43 2.89
C ARG A 142 7.99 16.44 4.42
N PRO A 143 7.64 17.60 5.03
CA PRO A 143 7.33 17.64 6.46
C PRO A 143 5.98 17.00 6.76
N PHE A 144 5.79 16.58 8.01
CA PHE A 144 4.47 16.20 8.49
C PHE A 144 3.53 17.40 8.49
N ARG A 145 2.37 17.26 7.83
CA ARG A 145 1.32 18.28 7.84
C ARG A 145 -0.04 17.61 7.78
N LYS A 146 -0.97 18.06 8.63
CA LYS A 146 -2.40 17.72 8.48
C LYS A 146 -3.04 18.65 7.45
N LYS A 147 -3.94 18.12 6.62
CA LYS A 147 -4.82 18.96 5.80
C LYS A 147 -5.95 19.52 6.68
N SER A 148 -6.35 20.75 6.41
CA SER A 148 -7.64 21.28 6.87
C SER A 148 -8.80 20.59 6.13
N LEU A 149 -10.02 20.69 6.66
CA LEU A 149 -11.19 20.12 6.00
C LEU A 149 -11.41 20.66 4.56
N PRO A 150 -11.28 21.98 4.29
CA PRO A 150 -11.38 22.49 2.92
C PRO A 150 -10.32 21.90 1.98
N GLU A 151 -9.05 21.87 2.38
CA GLU A 151 -7.97 21.28 1.58
C GLU A 151 -8.19 19.79 1.33
N PHE A 152 -8.71 19.06 2.32
CA PHE A 152 -9.03 17.65 2.17
C PHE A 152 -10.17 17.43 1.17
N ARG A 153 -11.22 18.28 1.19
CA ARG A 153 -12.32 18.23 0.20
C ARG A 153 -11.82 18.51 -1.21
N GLU A 154 -10.97 19.52 -1.38
CA GLU A 154 -10.36 19.82 -2.68
C GLU A 154 -9.52 18.64 -3.19
N HIS A 155 -8.69 18.06 -2.32
CA HIS A 155 -7.92 16.86 -2.64
C HIS A 155 -8.82 15.68 -3.03
N LEU A 156 -9.87 15.42 -2.25
CA LEU A 156 -10.83 14.36 -2.52
C LEU A 156 -11.47 14.52 -3.91
N GLU A 157 -11.96 15.72 -4.23
CA GLU A 157 -12.57 16.00 -5.54
C GLU A 157 -11.57 15.89 -6.69
N ALA A 158 -10.31 16.27 -6.46
CA ALA A 158 -9.23 16.04 -7.44
C ALA A 158 -8.95 14.55 -7.66
N VAL A 159 -8.95 13.73 -6.60
CA VAL A 159 -8.78 12.27 -6.69
C VAL A 159 -9.98 11.62 -7.40
N LEU A 160 -11.21 12.02 -7.09
CA LEU A 160 -12.41 11.53 -7.79
C LEU A 160 -12.38 11.89 -9.27
N ARG A 161 -11.92 13.10 -9.62
CA ARG A 161 -11.75 13.51 -11.02
C ARG A 161 -10.69 12.70 -11.74
N LEU A 162 -9.55 12.43 -11.08
CA LEU A 162 -8.51 11.55 -11.61
C LEU A 162 -9.06 10.15 -11.86
N LEU A 163 -9.80 9.58 -10.91
CA LEU A 163 -10.32 8.22 -11.03
C LEU A 163 -11.49 8.12 -12.01
N GLY A 164 -12.32 9.15 -12.14
CA GLY A 164 -13.54 9.13 -12.95
C GLY A 164 -14.41 7.92 -12.62
N ARG A 165 -15.03 7.31 -13.64
CA ARG A 165 -15.76 6.05 -13.52
C ARG A 165 -14.86 4.87 -13.15
N GLY A 166 -13.55 4.96 -13.37
CA GLY A 166 -12.55 3.98 -12.91
C GLY A 166 -12.52 3.82 -11.39
N ARG A 167 -13.13 4.74 -10.63
CA ARG A 167 -13.45 4.56 -9.20
C ARG A 167 -14.18 3.25 -8.91
N ALA A 168 -14.96 2.71 -9.84
CA ALA A 168 -15.67 1.44 -9.68
C ALA A 168 -14.73 0.24 -9.45
N LEU A 169 -13.44 0.31 -9.84
CA LEU A 169 -12.45 -0.73 -9.55
C LEU A 169 -11.87 -0.63 -8.14
N ARG A 170 -12.00 0.52 -7.49
CA ARG A 170 -11.41 0.76 -6.18
C ARG A 170 -12.28 0.14 -5.09
N ARG A 171 -11.66 -0.22 -3.97
CA ARG A 171 -12.28 -0.92 -2.83
C ARG A 171 -11.79 -0.28 -1.53
N GLY A 172 -12.69 0.34 -0.78
CA GLY A 172 -12.34 1.05 0.43
C GLY A 172 -11.57 2.35 0.21
N VAL A 173 -11.20 2.98 1.32
CA VAL A 173 -10.46 4.24 1.39
C VAL A 173 -9.25 4.07 2.29
N PHE A 174 -8.08 4.49 1.83
CA PHE A 174 -6.87 4.53 2.65
C PHE A 174 -6.52 5.98 2.98
N LEU A 175 -6.49 6.29 4.28
CA LEU A 175 -6.05 7.57 4.79
C LEU A 175 -4.51 7.60 4.80
N ALA A 176 -3.96 8.25 3.78
CA ALA A 176 -2.56 8.57 3.64
C ALA A 176 -2.23 9.90 4.39
N ASP A 177 -0.98 10.21 4.70
CA ASP A 177 0.26 9.57 4.24
C ASP A 177 0.83 8.62 5.31
N GLY A 178 2.10 8.76 5.71
CA GLY A 178 2.80 7.75 6.52
C GLY A 178 2.29 7.54 7.94
N ASN A 179 1.34 8.35 8.43
CA ASN A 179 0.81 8.21 9.79
C ASN A 179 -0.51 8.97 10.01
N ALA A 180 -1.49 8.83 9.11
CA ALA A 180 -2.72 9.63 9.18
C ALA A 180 -3.53 9.41 10.47
N LEU A 181 -3.54 8.20 11.03
CA LEU A 181 -4.31 7.86 12.22
C LEU A 181 -3.70 8.41 13.52
N ALA A 182 -2.51 9.02 13.46
CA ALA A 182 -1.92 9.77 14.57
C ALA A 182 -2.72 11.02 14.94
N LEU A 183 -3.56 11.55 14.04
CA LEU A 183 -4.43 12.68 14.31
C LEU A 183 -5.45 12.35 15.43
N SER A 184 -5.76 13.35 16.27
CA SER A 184 -6.82 13.27 17.29
C SER A 184 -8.12 13.85 16.72
N GLU A 185 -8.89 14.63 17.49
CA GLU A 185 -10.13 15.32 17.05
C GLU A 185 -10.11 15.90 15.62
N PRO A 186 -9.01 16.49 15.10
CA PRO A 186 -8.99 16.96 13.71
C PRO A 186 -9.25 15.89 12.63
N LEU A 187 -9.13 14.59 12.95
CA LEU A 187 -9.40 13.49 12.04
C LEU A 187 -10.89 13.29 11.76
N LEU A 188 -11.75 13.58 12.74
CA LEU A 188 -13.18 13.27 12.67
C LEU A 188 -13.88 13.95 11.49
N PRO A 189 -13.75 15.28 11.28
CA PRO A 189 -14.40 15.91 10.12
C PRO A 189 -13.88 15.36 8.78
N LEU A 190 -12.63 14.87 8.73
CA LEU A 190 -12.10 14.25 7.51
C LEU A 190 -12.72 12.86 7.27
N MET A 191 -12.90 12.08 8.33
CA MET A 191 -13.55 10.77 8.26
C MET A 191 -15.05 10.87 7.97
N GLU A 192 -15.74 11.86 8.56
CA GLU A 192 -17.13 12.17 8.24
C GLU A 192 -17.29 12.52 6.75
N GLU A 193 -16.36 13.32 6.22
CA GLU A 193 -16.33 13.64 4.79
C GLU A 193 -16.10 12.39 3.93
N VAL A 194 -15.21 11.48 4.35
CA VAL A 194 -15.01 10.18 3.70
C VAL A 194 -16.30 9.37 3.71
N ASN A 195 -16.97 9.20 4.85
CA ASN A 195 -18.22 8.45 4.94
C ASN A 195 -19.34 9.04 4.09
N ARG A 196 -19.42 10.38 4.03
CA ARG A 196 -20.39 11.07 3.19
C ARG A 196 -20.17 10.78 1.71
N ARG A 197 -18.92 10.67 1.28
CA ARG A 197 -18.56 10.50 -0.14
C ARG A 197 -18.39 9.04 -0.57
N PHE A 198 -18.11 8.15 0.37
CA PHE A 198 -17.89 6.73 0.18
C PHE A 198 -18.73 5.93 1.19
N PRO A 199 -20.07 6.04 1.15
CA PRO A 199 -20.93 5.42 2.15
C PRO A 199 -20.75 3.89 2.16
N GLY A 200 -20.47 3.34 3.34
CA GLY A 200 -20.31 1.90 3.56
C GLY A 200 -18.95 1.32 3.14
N GLU A 201 -18.04 2.14 2.61
CA GLU A 201 -16.70 1.69 2.24
C GLU A 201 -15.80 1.62 3.49
N GLU A 202 -15.01 0.55 3.57
CA GLU A 202 -14.09 0.35 4.69
C GLU A 202 -12.91 1.33 4.63
N VAL A 203 -12.54 1.90 5.78
CA VAL A 203 -11.43 2.84 5.91
C VAL A 203 -10.21 2.16 6.53
N TYR A 204 -9.04 2.50 6.01
CA TYR A 204 -7.73 1.97 6.36
C TYR A 204 -6.74 3.12 6.64
N GLY A 205 -5.66 2.84 7.36
CA GLY A 205 -4.59 3.82 7.53
C GLY A 205 -3.43 3.32 8.37
N PHE A 206 -2.30 4.03 8.26
CA PHE A 206 -1.13 3.78 9.09
C PHE A 206 -1.25 4.47 10.45
N LEU A 207 -0.73 3.79 11.47
CA LEU A 207 -0.53 4.32 12.82
C LEU A 207 0.83 3.87 13.36
N ASP A 208 1.58 4.79 13.96
CA ASP A 208 2.78 4.45 14.73
C ASP A 208 2.44 4.05 16.18
N LEU A 209 3.25 3.17 16.75
CA LEU A 209 3.06 2.67 18.11
C LEU A 209 3.01 3.80 19.16
N TRP A 210 3.95 4.73 19.09
CA TRP A 210 4.12 5.79 20.09
C TRP A 210 2.93 6.76 20.15
N THR A 211 2.39 7.18 19.02
CA THR A 211 1.20 8.05 19.01
C THR A 211 -0.05 7.26 19.38
N GLY A 212 -0.16 6.00 18.93
CA GLY A 212 -1.28 5.13 19.27
C GLY A 212 -1.44 4.94 20.78
N LEU A 213 -0.34 4.75 21.51
CA LEU A 213 -0.33 4.57 22.97
C LEU A 213 -0.84 5.77 23.76
N LYS A 214 -0.85 6.96 23.16
CA LYS A 214 -1.32 8.20 23.80
C LYS A 214 -2.81 8.43 23.62
N LYS A 215 -3.51 7.56 22.88
CA LYS A 215 -4.94 7.70 22.62
C LYS A 215 -5.75 7.01 23.70
N ASP A 216 -6.82 7.66 24.13
CA ASP A 216 -7.85 7.02 24.94
C ASP A 216 -8.47 5.85 24.15
N PRO A 217 -8.70 4.66 24.75
CA PRO A 217 -9.31 3.54 24.04
C PRO A 217 -10.64 3.86 23.34
N ARG A 218 -11.47 4.74 23.90
CA ARG A 218 -12.75 5.18 23.30
C ARG A 218 -12.54 5.99 22.02
N TRP A 219 -11.34 6.54 21.80
CA TRP A 219 -10.98 7.17 20.53
C TRP A 219 -11.14 6.18 19.38
N TRP A 220 -10.69 4.94 19.56
CA TRP A 220 -10.74 3.91 18.53
C TRP A 220 -12.18 3.45 18.24
N GLU A 221 -13.04 3.40 19.25
CA GLU A 221 -14.48 3.12 19.08
C GLU A 221 -15.16 4.20 18.24
N ARG A 222 -14.81 5.47 18.44
CA ARG A 222 -15.32 6.59 17.61
C ARG A 222 -14.88 6.44 16.16
N LEU A 223 -13.61 6.13 15.91
CA LEU A 223 -13.13 5.91 14.53
C LEU A 223 -13.77 4.68 13.89
N ARG A 224 -14.00 3.62 14.66
CA ARG A 224 -14.75 2.44 14.20
C ARG A 224 -16.17 2.81 13.77
N GLY A 225 -16.86 3.63 14.56
CA GLY A 225 -18.19 4.15 14.22
C GLY A 225 -18.22 5.00 12.94
N LEU A 226 -17.07 5.57 12.57
CA LEU A 226 -16.85 6.29 11.32
C LEU A 226 -16.23 5.41 10.22
N GLY A 227 -16.36 4.10 10.28
CA GLY A 227 -15.98 3.19 9.18
C GLY A 227 -14.51 2.75 9.17
N LEU A 228 -13.69 3.12 10.17
CA LEU A 228 -12.34 2.55 10.31
C LEU A 228 -12.46 1.04 10.50
N LYS A 229 -11.91 0.29 9.55
CA LYS A 229 -11.93 -1.18 9.55
C LYS A 229 -10.64 -1.76 10.09
N ARG A 230 -9.51 -1.33 9.54
CA ARG A 230 -8.20 -1.89 9.86
C ARG A 230 -7.14 -0.81 10.04
N VAL A 231 -6.30 -1.01 11.05
CA VAL A 231 -5.13 -0.18 11.36
C VAL A 231 -3.86 -0.94 10.99
N HIS A 232 -2.99 -0.30 10.21
CA HIS A 232 -1.72 -0.88 9.83
C HIS A 232 -0.60 -0.31 10.70
N LEU A 233 0.04 -1.19 11.47
CA LEU A 233 1.08 -0.85 12.45
C LEU A 233 2.45 -1.29 11.95
N GLY A 234 3.37 -0.33 11.81
CA GLY A 234 4.80 -0.60 11.65
C GLY A 234 5.40 -0.98 12.99
N LEU A 235 5.57 -2.28 13.26
CA LEU A 235 6.27 -2.76 14.46
C LEU A 235 7.76 -3.01 14.15
N GLU A 236 8.06 -3.34 12.90
CA GLU A 236 9.38 -3.58 12.32
C GLU A 236 10.11 -4.81 12.89
N THR A 237 10.18 -4.96 14.20
CA THR A 237 10.78 -6.08 14.91
C THR A 237 10.18 -6.26 16.32
N GLY A 238 10.11 -7.50 16.80
CA GLY A 238 9.84 -7.81 18.21
C GLY A 238 11.07 -7.70 19.12
N HIS A 239 12.27 -7.45 18.58
CA HIS A 239 13.51 -7.41 19.34
C HIS A 239 13.92 -5.98 19.70
N ALA A 240 13.95 -5.66 21.00
CA ALA A 240 14.13 -4.29 21.48
C ALA A 240 15.47 -3.64 21.10
N PRO A 241 16.65 -4.30 21.20
CA PRO A 241 17.91 -3.75 20.70
C PRO A 241 17.88 -3.40 19.21
N LEU A 242 17.25 -4.24 18.39
CA LEU A 242 17.11 -3.98 16.95
C LEU A 242 16.13 -2.82 16.69
N LEU A 243 15.04 -2.74 17.45
CA LEU A 243 14.09 -1.62 17.37
C LEU A 243 14.79 -0.27 17.63
N ALA A 244 15.60 -0.21 18.69
CA ALA A 244 16.38 0.97 19.05
C ALA A 244 17.42 1.32 17.97
N LEU A 245 18.10 0.31 17.42
CA LEU A 245 19.04 0.47 16.29
C LEU A 245 18.36 1.07 15.06
N LEU A 246 17.10 0.72 14.81
CA LEU A 246 16.29 1.28 13.72
C LEU A 246 15.74 2.69 14.01
N HIS A 247 16.14 3.29 15.12
CA HIS A 247 15.63 4.57 15.62
C HIS A 247 14.09 4.57 15.67
N GLN A 248 13.48 3.45 16.05
CA GLN A 248 12.06 3.42 16.36
C GLN A 248 11.87 3.80 17.84
N PRO A 249 10.89 4.65 18.16
CA PRO A 249 10.61 5.02 19.54
C PRO A 249 9.93 3.86 20.28
N GLY A 250 10.09 3.83 21.60
CA GLY A 250 9.37 2.91 22.48
C GLY A 250 10.00 1.51 22.58
N HIS A 251 9.19 0.54 22.98
CA HIS A 251 9.60 -0.85 23.19
C HIS A 251 8.58 -1.82 22.56
N PRO A 252 8.98 -2.95 21.93
CA PRO A 252 8.05 -3.85 21.25
C PRO A 252 6.89 -4.34 22.14
N GLU A 253 7.16 -4.56 23.43
CA GLU A 253 6.16 -4.95 24.43
C GLU A 253 4.99 -3.96 24.59
N GLU A 254 5.21 -2.68 24.29
CA GLU A 254 4.15 -1.68 24.34
C GLU A 254 3.06 -1.95 23.29
N ALA A 255 3.36 -2.71 22.23
CA ALA A 255 2.36 -3.12 21.25
C ALA A 255 1.18 -3.86 21.91
N LEU A 256 1.39 -4.57 23.01
CA LEU A 256 0.34 -5.33 23.67
C LEU A 256 -0.83 -4.45 24.16
N SER A 257 -0.54 -3.29 24.76
CA SER A 257 -1.58 -2.40 25.26
C SER A 257 -2.34 -1.72 24.11
N LEU A 258 -1.62 -1.24 23.08
CA LEU A 258 -2.24 -0.65 21.91
C LEU A 258 -3.10 -1.66 21.13
N VAL A 259 -2.58 -2.86 20.88
CA VAL A 259 -3.34 -3.92 20.20
C VAL A 259 -4.60 -4.26 20.99
N ARG A 260 -4.53 -4.40 22.32
CA ARG A 260 -5.73 -4.64 23.15
C ARG A 260 -6.76 -3.52 23.01
N ALA A 261 -6.33 -2.26 23.01
CA ALA A 261 -7.25 -1.13 22.83
C ALA A 261 -7.92 -1.14 21.44
N LEU A 262 -7.14 -1.38 20.38
CA LEU A 262 -7.66 -1.45 19.00
C LEU A 262 -8.62 -2.62 18.80
N LYS A 263 -8.28 -3.81 19.33
CA LYS A 263 -9.15 -5.00 19.28
C LYS A 263 -10.41 -4.81 20.11
N GLY A 264 -10.32 -4.18 21.29
CA GLY A 264 -11.47 -3.82 22.12
C GLY A 264 -12.46 -2.90 21.40
N ALA A 265 -11.98 -2.03 20.50
CA ALA A 265 -12.81 -1.21 19.63
C ALA A 265 -13.34 -1.93 18.37
N GLY A 266 -13.09 -3.23 18.20
CA GLY A 266 -13.55 -4.01 17.06
C GLY A 266 -12.79 -3.75 15.75
N LEU A 267 -11.55 -3.25 15.83
CA LEU A 267 -10.69 -3.03 14.67
C LEU A 267 -9.87 -4.28 14.32
N SER A 268 -9.64 -4.50 13.03
CA SER A 268 -8.66 -5.47 12.55
C SER A 268 -7.28 -4.80 12.42
N LEU A 269 -6.22 -5.59 12.40
CA LEU A 269 -4.84 -5.11 12.39
C LEU A 269 -4.05 -5.66 11.21
N GLY A 270 -3.19 -4.82 10.64
CA GLY A 270 -2.12 -5.22 9.76
C GLY A 270 -0.78 -4.94 10.43
N LEU A 271 -0.12 -5.96 10.98
CA LEU A 271 1.17 -5.81 11.67
C LEU A 271 2.32 -6.00 10.70
N ILE A 272 3.22 -5.03 10.58
CA ILE A 272 4.32 -5.04 9.61
C ILE A 272 5.64 -5.32 10.33
N PHE A 273 6.37 -6.32 9.84
CA PHE A 273 7.71 -6.68 10.29
C PHE A 273 8.69 -6.67 9.12
N LEU A 274 9.89 -6.11 9.34
CA LEU A 274 10.98 -6.06 8.37
C LEU A 274 11.80 -7.33 8.50
N VAL A 275 11.61 -8.27 7.60
CA VAL A 275 12.37 -9.53 7.60
C VAL A 275 13.74 -9.30 6.98
N GLY A 276 14.78 -9.72 7.69
CA GLY A 276 16.17 -9.59 7.27
C GLY A 276 16.89 -8.31 7.71
N VAL A 277 16.17 -7.36 8.34
CA VAL A 277 16.77 -6.17 8.93
C VAL A 277 17.68 -6.53 10.10
N GLY A 278 18.78 -5.79 10.27
CA GLY A 278 19.84 -6.07 11.24
C GLY A 278 20.89 -7.09 10.76
N GLY A 279 20.69 -7.69 9.58
CA GLY A 279 21.61 -8.69 9.04
C GLY A 279 21.71 -9.93 9.92
N GLU A 280 22.79 -10.70 9.73
CA GLU A 280 22.94 -11.99 10.42
C GLU A 280 23.12 -11.85 11.94
N ALA A 281 23.65 -10.72 12.40
CA ALA A 281 23.87 -10.42 13.82
C ALA A 281 22.56 -10.43 14.64
N TYR A 282 21.45 -10.01 14.03
CA TYR A 282 20.15 -9.90 14.73
C TYR A 282 19.13 -10.94 14.30
N ARG A 283 19.43 -11.77 13.30
CA ARG A 283 18.48 -12.70 12.67
C ARG A 283 17.73 -13.58 13.66
N GLU A 284 18.46 -14.31 14.51
CA GLU A 284 17.84 -15.25 15.45
C GLU A 284 17.04 -14.56 16.56
N ALA A 285 17.56 -13.46 17.10
CA ALA A 285 16.88 -12.69 18.14
C ALA A 285 15.61 -12.02 17.60
N HIS A 286 15.67 -11.43 16.40
CA HIS A 286 14.51 -10.87 15.71
C HIS A 286 13.43 -11.92 15.49
N PHE A 287 13.79 -13.08 14.93
CA PHE A 287 12.85 -14.18 14.70
C PHE A 287 12.17 -14.65 15.99
N ARG A 288 12.96 -14.99 17.01
CA ARG A 288 12.47 -15.51 18.29
C ARG A 288 11.56 -14.51 18.99
N ASP A 289 12.03 -13.26 19.13
CA ASP A 289 11.34 -12.26 19.95
C ASP A 289 10.08 -11.73 19.24
N THR A 290 10.10 -11.63 17.90
CA THR A 290 8.89 -11.33 17.11
C THR A 290 7.81 -12.39 17.28
N LEU A 291 8.15 -13.68 17.24
CA LEU A 291 7.18 -14.74 17.45
C LEU A 291 6.66 -14.79 18.88
N ALA A 292 7.52 -14.54 19.87
CA ALA A 292 7.12 -14.44 21.27
C ALA A 292 6.14 -13.29 21.51
N LEU A 293 6.37 -12.13 20.88
CA LEU A 293 5.43 -11.01 20.90
C LEU A 293 4.10 -11.40 20.24
N LEU A 294 4.14 -11.90 19.00
CA LEU A 294 2.94 -12.28 18.24
C LEU A 294 2.06 -13.29 19.00
N ALA A 295 2.65 -14.28 19.66
CA ALA A 295 1.92 -15.28 20.44
C ALA A 295 1.13 -14.71 21.63
N ARG A 296 1.47 -13.49 22.07
CA ARG A 296 0.81 -12.80 23.21
C ARG A 296 -0.21 -11.76 22.78
N LEU A 297 -0.22 -11.36 21.51
CA LEU A 297 -1.17 -10.39 20.99
C LEU A 297 -2.55 -11.04 20.80
N PRO A 298 -3.66 -10.39 21.19
CA PRO A 298 -5.02 -10.93 21.02
C PRO A 298 -5.50 -10.78 19.57
N LEU A 299 -4.82 -11.45 18.64
CA LEU A 299 -5.12 -11.42 17.21
C LEU A 299 -6.10 -12.53 16.82
N ASP A 300 -6.87 -12.29 15.76
CA ASP A 300 -7.85 -13.23 15.22
C ASP A 300 -7.73 -13.39 13.68
N GLY A 301 -8.67 -14.11 13.08
CA GLY A 301 -8.67 -14.42 11.65
C GLY A 301 -8.79 -13.19 10.73
N GLU A 302 -9.17 -12.02 11.22
CA GLU A 302 -9.27 -10.80 10.42
C GLU A 302 -7.96 -10.00 10.41
N ASP A 303 -6.98 -10.40 11.22
CA ASP A 303 -5.68 -9.74 11.31
C ASP A 303 -4.67 -10.33 10.33
N LEU A 304 -3.74 -9.48 9.89
CA LEU A 304 -2.71 -9.82 8.90
C LEU A 304 -1.33 -9.49 9.45
N VAL A 305 -0.41 -10.45 9.35
CA VAL A 305 1.01 -10.25 9.62
C VAL A 305 1.73 -10.09 8.30
N TYR A 306 2.18 -8.88 8.03
CA TYR A 306 2.95 -8.51 6.86
C TYR A 306 4.43 -8.74 7.09
N LEU A 307 5.00 -9.61 6.27
CA LEU A 307 6.42 -9.90 6.23
C LEU A 307 7.03 -9.12 5.07
N SER A 308 7.65 -7.99 5.41
CA SER A 308 8.26 -7.09 4.45
C SER A 308 9.73 -7.48 4.25
N PRO A 309 10.15 -7.97 3.07
CA PRO A 309 11.56 -8.18 2.78
C PRO A 309 12.32 -6.86 2.90
N PHE A 310 13.25 -6.79 3.85
CA PHE A 310 14.03 -5.58 4.08
C PHE A 310 14.94 -5.28 2.90
N GLN A 311 15.07 -3.99 2.58
CA GLN A 311 15.96 -3.49 1.55
C GLN A 311 16.75 -2.32 2.10
N VAL A 312 18.04 -2.30 1.78
CA VAL A 312 18.92 -1.21 2.17
C VAL A 312 18.73 -0.07 1.18
N GLU A 313 18.23 1.05 1.68
CA GLU A 313 18.18 2.30 0.94
C GLU A 313 19.50 3.05 1.16
N GLU A 314 20.29 3.25 0.09
CA GLU A 314 21.68 3.74 0.16
C GLU A 314 21.83 5.07 0.92
N ASN A 315 20.83 5.94 0.83
CA ASN A 315 20.84 7.28 1.43
C ASN A 315 20.35 7.33 2.89
N THR A 316 20.23 6.18 3.56
CA THR A 316 19.67 6.11 4.92
C THR A 316 20.74 5.92 6.00
N PRO A 317 20.47 6.33 7.26
CA PRO A 317 21.35 6.00 8.39
C PRO A 317 21.70 4.52 8.50
N TYR A 318 20.77 3.62 8.19
CA TYR A 318 20.98 2.17 8.22
C TYR A 318 22.07 1.72 7.25
N ALA A 319 22.08 2.24 6.01
CA ALA A 319 23.11 1.92 5.04
C ALA A 319 24.52 2.25 5.55
N ARG A 320 24.66 3.36 6.28
CA ARG A 320 25.93 3.79 6.89
C ARG A 320 26.39 2.88 8.05
N MET A 321 25.51 2.06 8.61
CA MET A 321 25.86 1.11 9.68
C MET A 321 26.57 -0.14 9.15
N GLY A 322 26.49 -0.44 7.86
CA GLY A 322 27.19 -1.59 7.25
C GLY A 322 26.65 -2.97 7.63
N LEU A 323 25.45 -3.07 8.23
CA LEU A 323 24.88 -4.34 8.71
C LEU A 323 24.33 -5.25 7.61
N GLY A 324 24.06 -4.70 6.43
CA GLY A 324 23.48 -5.44 5.30
C GLY A 324 22.10 -6.03 5.59
N VAL A 325 21.79 -7.13 4.92
CA VAL A 325 20.57 -7.94 5.06
C VAL A 325 20.99 -9.39 5.28
N VAL A 326 20.14 -10.21 5.90
CA VAL A 326 20.40 -11.66 6.02
C VAL A 326 20.66 -12.29 4.65
N GLY A 327 21.60 -13.25 4.58
CA GLY A 327 22.07 -13.82 3.32
C GLY A 327 20.98 -14.56 2.53
N ASP A 328 20.23 -15.45 3.19
CA ASP A 328 19.06 -16.14 2.60
C ASP A 328 17.75 -15.46 3.03
N LEU A 329 17.49 -14.27 2.48
CA LEU A 329 16.29 -13.49 2.78
C LEU A 329 14.99 -14.23 2.42
N GLU A 330 14.97 -14.95 1.29
CA GLU A 330 13.78 -15.70 0.88
C GLU A 330 13.53 -16.92 1.76
N GLY A 331 14.58 -17.60 2.22
CA GLY A 331 14.49 -18.64 3.25
C GLY A 331 13.98 -18.10 4.57
N GLU A 332 14.48 -16.93 5.00
CA GLU A 332 14.04 -16.30 6.24
C GLU A 332 12.57 -15.86 6.17
N LEU A 333 12.11 -15.31 5.03
CA LEU A 333 10.69 -15.02 4.80
C LEU A 333 9.81 -16.27 4.89
N ARG A 334 10.26 -17.40 4.29
CA ARG A 334 9.55 -18.67 4.41
C ARG A 334 9.51 -19.15 5.86
N ARG A 335 10.61 -19.00 6.60
CA ARG A 335 10.71 -19.36 8.03
C ARG A 335 9.73 -18.56 8.88
N PHE A 336 9.71 -17.23 8.75
CA PHE A 336 8.73 -16.37 9.42
C PHE A 336 7.30 -16.75 9.03
N ALA A 337 7.00 -16.90 7.74
CA ALA A 337 5.65 -17.21 7.28
C ALA A 337 5.12 -18.54 7.83
N GLN A 338 5.96 -19.57 7.89
CA GLN A 338 5.60 -20.86 8.48
C GLN A 338 5.34 -20.73 9.99
N ALA A 339 6.20 -20.02 10.72
CA ALA A 339 6.06 -19.88 12.16
C ALA A 339 4.82 -19.05 12.55
N VAL A 340 4.55 -17.95 11.86
CA VAL A 340 3.34 -17.14 12.04
C VAL A 340 2.08 -17.97 11.79
N ARG A 341 2.06 -18.80 10.75
CA ARG A 341 0.91 -19.70 10.47
C ARG A 341 0.71 -20.76 11.54
N ARG A 342 1.78 -21.25 12.18
CA ARG A 342 1.67 -22.18 13.32
C ARG A 342 1.04 -21.53 14.56
N LEU A 343 1.08 -20.20 14.68
CA LEU A 343 0.34 -19.46 15.69
C LEU A 343 -1.15 -19.27 15.32
N GLY A 344 -1.62 -19.82 14.19
CA GLY A 344 -2.98 -19.63 13.70
C GLY A 344 -3.21 -18.30 12.98
N LEU A 345 -2.15 -17.53 12.70
CA LEU A 345 -2.23 -16.19 12.11
C LEU A 345 -2.01 -16.21 10.59
N LYS A 346 -2.59 -15.23 9.90
CA LYS A 346 -2.39 -15.03 8.46
C LYS A 346 -1.08 -14.30 8.19
N ALA A 347 -0.13 -14.97 7.53
CA ALA A 347 1.11 -14.36 7.05
C ALA A 347 1.01 -13.98 5.56
N ALA A 348 1.26 -12.71 5.24
CA ALA A 348 1.29 -12.17 3.88
C ALA A 348 2.65 -11.52 3.58
N ARG A 349 3.18 -11.73 2.37
CA ARG A 349 4.37 -11.02 1.92
C ARG A 349 4.00 -9.57 1.58
N TYR A 350 4.81 -8.62 2.05
CA TYR A 350 4.65 -7.21 1.77
C TYR A 350 5.92 -6.64 1.13
N ASP A 351 6.15 -6.96 -0.14
CA ASP A 351 7.30 -6.43 -0.88
C ASP A 351 6.98 -5.02 -1.39
N ILE A 352 7.62 -4.01 -0.79
CA ILE A 352 7.39 -2.60 -1.13
C ILE A 352 7.66 -2.27 -2.62
N ARG A 353 8.48 -3.06 -3.31
CA ARG A 353 8.72 -2.91 -4.76
C ARG A 353 7.56 -3.41 -5.61
N GLU A 354 6.63 -4.18 -5.04
CA GLU A 354 5.43 -4.62 -5.73
C GLU A 354 4.32 -3.56 -5.69
N PHE A 355 4.51 -2.49 -4.91
CA PHE A 355 3.53 -1.42 -4.83
C PHE A 355 3.51 -0.61 -6.12
N ILE A 356 2.30 -0.44 -6.66
CA ILE A 356 1.97 0.43 -7.78
C ILE A 356 0.60 1.00 -7.42
N TYR A 357 0.43 2.32 -7.55
CA TYR A 357 -0.83 2.97 -7.26
C TYR A 357 -1.57 3.48 -8.49
#